data_AF-A0AA37HUF1-F1
#
_entry.id   AF-A0AA37HUF1-F1
#
_cell.length_a   1.000
_cell.length_b   1.000
_cell.length_c   1.000
_cell.angle_alpha   90.00
_cell.angle_beta   90.00
_cell.angle_gamma   90.00
#
_symmetry.space_group_name_H-M   'P 1'
#
loop_
_entity.id
_entity.type
_entity.pdbx_description
1 polymer ?
#
loop_
_entity_poly.entity_id
_entity_poly.type
_entity_poly.pdbx_seq_one_letter_code
_entity_poly.pdbx_strand_id
1 'polypeptide(L)'
;MTAYFITCHASVANVRDQFRSLHRPEHLLLYHVDAKAPAALHETVRRLEAAFPNVTVLPSRHYAWAGYSQVATTLEAIDRALATGPDWSHLVVLSEQHCRLRDEAELGAVLEPGVSYVDMTPFAAMGPGPQADIAHRFSMDYRELPGIGSFGIVPVAPDADFLGRLRHGSNWYVLSRQACAYLACAARTAPEAARLRAAVHPDENMLQTLLAADGGRAGRIEPRETTFVAWPHISGKPDMTFRAEDFSAARAGDHLFIRKRPACLPPEVATTLEDWASLSEAELTARIGSPLEPAAEEADPEGTALARRVASQVVRRGRGVQADLPNLRFGLRNPRFSLRFRTARIPDGIDVRILSQDLRHFRVLLLVTERPEVDFAPRQLYGRPAPLLRIRVPELDFRREILVPEDPTHGFWTRPADGGVFGLVRVIEAYIRVAERIAETPAPETVRGLNSTRREIAARARSLAWSVRRLLKPKRPA
;
A
#
# COMPACT_ATOMS: atom_id res chain seq x y z
N MET A 1 14.03 17.49 19.74
CA MET A 1 13.23 17.75 18.53
C MET A 1 13.15 16.48 17.70
N THR A 2 11.93 16.13 17.28
CA THR A 2 11.64 14.99 16.41
C THR A 2 10.99 15.49 15.13
N ALA A 3 11.36 14.91 14.00
CA ALA A 3 10.63 15.07 12.75
C ALA A 3 9.62 13.92 12.60
N TYR A 4 8.37 14.23 12.31
CA TYR A 4 7.33 13.25 12.03
C TYR A 4 6.94 13.34 10.56
N PHE A 5 7.04 12.25 9.82
CA PHE A 5 6.47 12.14 8.48
C PHE A 5 5.18 11.33 8.52
N ILE A 6 4.07 11.96 8.17
CA ILE A 6 2.72 11.43 8.34
C ILE A 6 2.06 11.32 6.96
N THR A 7 1.69 10.09 6.59
CA THR A 7 0.93 9.81 5.38
C THR A 7 -0.57 9.75 5.67
N CYS A 8 -1.38 10.45 4.87
CA CYS A 8 -2.81 10.65 5.08
C CYS A 8 -3.61 10.27 3.83
N HIS A 9 -4.75 9.59 3.99
CA HIS A 9 -5.59 9.20 2.87
C HIS A 9 -7.11 9.27 3.14
N ALA A 10 -7.56 9.32 4.41
CA ALA A 10 -9.01 9.21 4.68
C ALA A 10 -9.59 10.13 5.76
N SER A 11 -9.03 10.16 6.98
CA SER A 11 -9.76 10.68 8.16
C SER A 11 -9.26 12.04 8.64
N VAL A 12 -10.14 13.06 8.56
CA VAL A 12 -9.92 14.38 9.15
C VAL A 12 -9.79 14.29 10.67
N ALA A 13 -10.69 13.57 11.33
CA ALA A 13 -10.67 13.40 12.79
C ALA A 13 -9.36 12.78 13.27
N ASN A 14 -8.86 11.76 12.57
CA ASN A 14 -7.61 11.12 12.96
C ASN A 14 -6.41 12.07 12.82
N VAL A 15 -6.36 12.86 11.74
CA VAL A 15 -5.29 13.85 11.55
C VAL A 15 -5.32 14.91 12.64
N ARG A 16 -6.51 15.39 13.03
CA ARG A 16 -6.65 16.37 14.10
C ARG A 16 -6.17 15.81 15.44
N ASP A 17 -6.67 14.64 15.85
CA ASP A 17 -6.25 14.00 17.11
C ASP A 17 -4.74 13.71 17.13
N GLN A 18 -4.21 13.17 16.03
CA GLN A 18 -2.79 12.85 15.92
C GLN A 18 -1.93 14.11 15.93
N PHE A 19 -2.34 15.18 15.24
CA PHE A 19 -1.66 16.47 15.28
C PHE A 19 -1.58 16.99 16.72
N ARG A 20 -2.70 16.98 17.46
CA ARG A 20 -2.74 17.46 18.84
C ARG A 20 -1.85 16.64 19.77
N SER A 21 -1.80 15.33 19.54
CA SER A 21 -0.96 14.40 20.30
C SER A 21 0.54 14.58 20.03
N LEU A 22 0.93 14.82 18.77
CA LEU A 22 2.32 14.88 18.33
C LEU A 22 2.92 16.30 18.32
N HIS A 23 2.12 17.34 18.10
CA HIS A 23 2.63 18.70 17.89
C HIS A 23 3.35 19.21 19.14
N ARG A 24 4.57 19.70 18.95
CA ARG A 24 5.28 20.63 19.85
C ARG A 24 5.93 21.68 18.93
N PRO A 25 6.06 22.96 19.32
CA PRO A 25 6.66 23.97 18.43
C PRO A 25 8.10 23.61 18.00
N GLU A 26 8.74 22.72 18.76
CA GLU A 26 10.13 22.27 18.60
C GLU A 26 10.25 21.15 17.58
N HIS A 27 9.16 20.44 17.29
CA HIS A 27 9.13 19.32 16.35
C HIS A 27 8.95 19.80 14.92
N LEU A 28 9.27 18.95 13.94
CA LEU A 28 8.92 19.16 12.54
C LEU A 28 7.82 18.18 12.14
N LEU A 29 6.71 18.66 11.59
CA LEU A 29 5.61 17.80 11.14
C LEU A 29 5.47 17.90 9.62
N LEU A 30 5.83 16.82 8.94
CA LEU A 30 5.75 16.67 7.49
C LEU A 30 4.51 15.85 7.14
N TYR A 31 3.55 16.44 6.44
CA TYR A 31 2.36 15.74 5.98
C TYR A 31 2.43 15.44 4.49
N HIS A 32 2.02 14.23 4.11
CA HIS A 32 1.62 13.91 2.75
C HIS A 32 0.15 13.51 2.74
N VAL A 33 -0.62 14.07 1.82
CA VAL A 33 -2.01 13.68 1.57
C VAL A 33 -2.09 13.04 0.19
N ASP A 34 -2.52 11.77 0.12
CA ASP A 34 -2.76 11.05 -1.13
C ASP A 34 -3.70 11.88 -2.03
N ALA A 35 -3.38 11.99 -3.31
CA ALA A 35 -4.22 12.70 -4.29
C ALA A 35 -5.64 12.13 -4.41
N LYS A 36 -5.87 10.90 -3.94
CA LYS A 36 -7.19 10.26 -3.86
C LYS A 36 -7.99 10.65 -2.60
N ALA A 37 -7.39 11.32 -1.63
CA ALA A 37 -8.02 11.61 -0.36
C ALA A 37 -9.20 12.60 -0.52
N PRO A 38 -10.14 12.63 0.44
CA PRO A 38 -11.20 13.63 0.44
C PRO A 38 -10.65 15.06 0.45
N ALA A 39 -11.32 15.99 -0.24
CA ALA A 39 -10.94 17.40 -0.28
C ALA A 39 -10.85 18.02 1.13
N ALA A 40 -11.73 17.60 2.04
CA ALA A 40 -11.72 18.00 3.45
C ALA A 40 -10.39 17.67 4.15
N LEU A 41 -9.74 16.57 3.79
CA LEU A 41 -8.45 16.17 4.35
C LEU A 41 -7.31 17.05 3.83
N HIS A 42 -7.28 17.31 2.52
CA HIS A 42 -6.32 18.25 1.92
C HIS A 42 -6.46 19.65 2.53
N GLU A 43 -7.69 20.13 2.69
CA GLU A 43 -7.98 21.41 3.31
C GLU A 43 -7.51 21.46 4.76
N THR A 44 -7.82 20.43 5.56
CA THR A 44 -7.40 20.35 6.97
C THR A 44 -5.89 20.48 7.12
N VAL A 45 -5.13 19.71 6.33
CA VAL A 45 -3.66 19.71 6.40
C VAL A 45 -3.07 21.04 5.91
N ARG A 46 -3.67 21.67 4.88
CA ARG A 46 -3.23 23.01 4.43
C ARG A 46 -3.48 24.09 5.48
N ARG A 47 -4.58 24.00 6.23
CA ARG A 47 -4.84 24.92 7.35
C ARG A 47 -3.86 24.71 8.51
N LEU A 48 -3.44 23.48 8.77
CA LEU A 48 -2.37 23.20 9.73
C LEU A 48 -1.05 23.89 9.31
N GLU A 49 -0.63 23.75 8.06
CA GLU A 49 0.57 24.42 7.54
C GLU A 49 0.48 25.94 7.62
N ALA A 50 -0.69 26.53 7.30
CA ALA A 50 -0.88 27.96 7.40
C ALA A 50 -0.85 28.48 8.86
N ALA A 51 -1.29 27.67 9.82
CA ALA A 51 -1.42 28.07 11.23
C ALA A 51 -0.20 27.75 12.10
N PHE A 52 0.66 26.82 11.68
CA PHE A 52 1.79 26.33 12.48
C PHE A 52 3.09 26.32 11.65
N PRO A 53 4.11 27.13 12.02
CA PRO A 53 5.29 27.36 11.19
C PRO A 53 6.21 26.13 11.04
N ASN A 54 6.05 25.14 11.92
CA ASN A 54 6.80 23.89 11.94
C ASN A 54 6.06 22.72 11.26
N VAL A 55 4.98 23.02 10.54
CA VAL A 55 4.25 22.08 9.70
C VAL A 55 4.60 22.34 8.24
N THR A 56 4.77 21.27 7.46
CA THR A 56 5.00 21.37 6.01
C THR A 56 4.22 20.28 5.29
N VAL A 57 3.58 20.65 4.19
CA VAL A 57 2.82 19.72 3.34
C VAL A 57 3.64 19.39 2.09
N LEU A 58 3.88 18.10 1.88
CA LEU A 58 4.51 17.59 0.67
C LEU A 58 3.53 17.62 -0.50
N PRO A 59 4.03 17.72 -1.75
CA PRO A 59 3.21 17.55 -2.95
C PRO A 59 2.39 16.26 -2.91
N SER A 60 1.09 16.38 -3.18
CA SER A 60 0.22 15.21 -3.27
C SER A 60 0.63 14.28 -4.41
N ARG A 61 0.49 12.97 -4.18
CA ARG A 61 0.82 11.91 -5.13
C ARG A 61 -0.25 10.84 -5.05
N HIS A 62 -0.58 10.23 -6.18
CA HIS A 62 -1.48 9.07 -6.22
C HIS A 62 -0.77 7.84 -5.65
N TYR A 63 -1.02 7.50 -4.38
CA TYR A 63 -0.39 6.33 -3.77
C TYR A 63 -0.98 5.03 -4.31
N ALA A 64 -0.12 4.18 -4.82
CA ALA A 64 -0.44 2.79 -5.07
C ALA A 64 -0.14 1.95 -3.82
N TRP A 65 -1.09 1.11 -3.42
CA TRP A 65 -0.78 0.06 -2.44
C TRP A 65 0.29 -0.85 -3.04
N ALA A 66 1.31 -1.19 -2.24
CA ALA A 66 2.49 -1.95 -2.68
C ALA A 66 3.34 -1.30 -3.78
N GLY A 67 3.14 0.00 -4.06
CA GLY A 67 3.86 0.74 -5.08
C GLY A 67 5.12 1.45 -4.55
N TYR A 68 6.06 1.71 -5.46
CA TYR A 68 7.25 2.52 -5.19
C TYR A 68 6.89 3.97 -4.83
N SER A 69 5.73 4.47 -5.23
CA SER A 69 5.20 5.79 -4.84
C SER A 69 5.29 6.07 -3.33
N GLN A 70 5.10 5.07 -2.46
CA GLN A 70 5.24 5.22 -1.01
C GLN A 70 6.69 5.47 -0.57
N VAL A 71 7.64 4.69 -1.13
CA VAL A 71 9.07 4.89 -0.88
C VAL A 71 9.53 6.24 -1.43
N ALA A 72 9.11 6.59 -2.64
CA ALA A 72 9.45 7.85 -3.27
C ALA A 72 9.02 9.05 -2.40
N THR A 73 7.85 9.00 -1.77
CA THR A 73 7.41 10.08 -0.87
C THR A 73 8.15 10.08 0.45
N THR A 74 8.51 8.90 0.97
CA THR A 74 9.32 8.82 2.18
C THR A 74 10.71 9.42 1.94
N LEU A 75 11.33 9.15 0.79
CA LEU A 75 12.59 9.75 0.39
C LEU A 75 12.47 11.27 0.21
N GLU A 76 11.34 11.75 -0.34
CA GLU A 76 11.05 13.18 -0.44
C GLU A 76 10.89 13.83 0.94
N ALA A 77 10.22 13.15 1.88
CA ALA A 77 10.11 13.61 3.28
C ALA A 77 11.47 13.64 3.98
N ILE A 78 12.35 12.67 3.72
CA ILE A 78 13.74 12.67 4.16
C ILE A 78 14.47 13.91 3.62
N ASP A 79 14.40 14.17 2.30
CA ASP A 79 15.06 15.32 1.68
C ASP A 79 14.53 16.65 2.27
N ARG A 80 13.21 16.76 2.50
CA ARG A 80 12.59 17.92 3.13
C ARG A 80 13.04 18.11 4.58
N ALA A 81 13.05 17.03 5.39
CA ALA A 81 13.51 17.10 6.78
C ALA A 81 14.97 17.53 6.87
N LEU A 82 15.84 16.99 6.01
CA LEU A 82 17.27 17.34 5.98
C LEU A 82 17.49 18.81 5.62
N ALA A 83 16.62 19.40 4.80
CA ALA A 83 16.69 20.80 4.39
C ALA A 83 16.23 21.81 5.46
N THR A 84 15.40 21.39 6.43
CA THR A 84 14.87 22.29 7.47
C THR A 84 15.91 22.67 8.54
N GLY A 85 16.98 21.87 8.72
CA GLY A 85 18.07 22.17 9.67
C GLY A 85 18.68 20.94 10.34
N PRO A 86 19.67 21.12 11.22
CA PRO A 86 20.33 20.03 11.94
C PRO A 86 19.67 19.64 13.28
N ASP A 87 18.68 20.40 13.76
CA ASP A 87 18.25 20.36 15.16
C ASP A 87 17.38 19.14 15.55
N TRP A 88 16.94 18.33 14.58
CA TRP A 88 16.15 17.12 14.82
C TRP A 88 17.03 15.87 14.89
N SER A 89 16.72 14.97 15.83
CA SER A 89 17.49 13.73 16.03
C SER A 89 16.96 12.55 15.21
N HIS A 90 15.63 12.44 15.10
CA HIS A 90 14.95 11.33 14.44
C HIS A 90 13.87 11.79 13.47
N LEU A 91 13.68 11.02 12.39
CA LEU A 91 12.51 11.03 11.55
C LEU A 91 11.64 9.80 11.88
N VAL A 92 10.43 10.02 12.38
CA VAL A 92 9.45 8.98 12.70
C VAL A 92 8.42 8.91 11.57
N VAL A 93 8.32 7.76 10.91
CA VAL A 93 7.38 7.55 9.80
C VAL A 93 6.09 6.94 10.31
N LEU A 94 4.97 7.61 10.04
CA LEU A 94 3.63 7.27 10.51
C LEU A 94 2.61 7.39 9.36
N SER A 95 1.45 6.80 9.59
CA SER A 95 0.20 7.15 8.90
C SER A 95 -0.74 7.88 9.87
N GLU A 96 -1.79 8.51 9.36
CA GLU A 96 -2.80 9.20 10.18
C GLU A 96 -3.51 8.28 11.18
N GLN A 97 -3.31 6.97 11.10
CA GLN A 97 -4.00 5.96 11.92
C GLN A 97 -3.12 5.39 13.03
N HIS A 98 -1.99 6.03 13.30
CA HIS A 98 -1.13 5.71 14.43
C HIS A 98 -1.55 6.50 15.66
N CYS A 99 -1.50 5.86 16.82
CA CYS A 99 -1.52 6.50 18.12
C CYS A 99 -0.18 6.26 18.81
N ARG A 100 0.33 7.26 19.55
CA ARG A 100 1.50 7.08 20.41
C ARG A 100 1.11 6.24 21.63
N LEU A 101 2.05 5.43 22.12
CA LEU A 101 1.91 4.61 23.32
C LEU A 101 2.69 5.16 24.51
N ARG A 102 3.47 6.21 24.28
CA ARG A 102 4.36 6.87 25.22
C ARG A 102 4.14 8.36 25.17
N ASP A 103 4.36 9.01 26.31
CA ASP A 103 4.32 10.46 26.35
C ASP A 103 5.56 11.11 25.67
N GLU A 104 5.60 12.44 25.61
CA GLU A 104 6.70 13.15 24.95
C GLU A 104 8.05 12.93 25.66
N ALA A 105 8.05 12.92 26.99
CA ALA A 105 9.26 12.71 27.78
C ALA A 105 9.73 11.25 27.68
N GLU A 106 8.81 10.30 27.75
CA GLU A 106 9.08 8.88 27.56
C GLU A 106 9.64 8.61 26.15
N LEU A 107 9.05 9.18 25.09
CA LEU A 107 9.57 9.05 23.72
C LEU A 107 10.98 9.63 23.60
N GLY A 108 11.22 10.82 24.16
CA GLY A 108 12.54 11.45 24.17
C GLY A 108 13.60 10.65 24.93
N ALA A 109 13.21 9.93 25.98
CA ALA A 109 14.12 9.09 26.77
C ALA A 109 14.45 7.76 26.08
N VAL A 110 13.52 7.19 25.31
CA VAL A 110 13.72 5.89 24.64
C VAL A 110 14.47 6.03 23.32
N LEU A 111 14.37 7.17 22.64
CA LEU A 111 15.01 7.40 21.33
C LEU A 111 16.45 7.96 21.49
N GLU A 112 17.45 7.08 21.37
CA GLU A 112 18.87 7.45 21.45
C GLU A 112 19.33 8.20 20.17
N PRO A 113 19.78 9.46 20.26
CA PRO A 113 20.27 10.20 19.09
C PRO A 113 21.36 9.44 18.33
N GLY A 114 21.20 9.35 17.01
CA GLY A 114 22.14 8.62 16.14
C GLY A 114 21.79 7.14 15.95
N VAL A 115 20.80 6.61 16.68
CA VAL A 115 20.28 5.25 16.50
C VAL A 115 19.02 5.25 15.64
N SER A 116 18.96 4.34 14.66
CA SER A 116 17.73 4.06 13.91
C SER A 116 17.09 2.77 14.45
N TYR A 117 15.76 2.75 14.58
CA TYR A 117 15.00 1.59 15.00
C TYR A 117 14.17 1.09 13.80
N VAL A 118 14.61 -0.01 13.22
CA VAL A 118 14.09 -0.54 11.95
C VAL A 118 14.05 -2.06 12.01
N ASP A 119 12.87 -2.67 11.90
CA ASP A 119 12.79 -4.12 11.70
C ASP A 119 13.42 -4.51 10.34
N MET A 120 14.27 -5.53 10.35
CA MET A 120 15.10 -5.90 9.20
C MET A 120 15.51 -7.38 9.21
N THR A 121 14.53 -8.27 9.23
CA THR A 121 14.73 -9.71 9.12
C THR A 121 15.47 -10.07 7.80
N PRO A 122 16.63 -10.74 7.87
CA PRO A 122 17.32 -11.26 6.67
C PRO A 122 16.48 -12.29 5.92
N PHE A 123 16.48 -12.24 4.59
CA PHE A 123 15.76 -13.22 3.76
C PHE A 123 16.08 -14.68 4.11
N ALA A 124 17.37 -14.98 4.36
CA ALA A 124 17.81 -16.31 4.73
C ALA A 124 17.30 -16.80 6.11
N ALA A 125 16.89 -15.88 6.99
CA ALA A 125 16.36 -16.21 8.32
C ALA A 125 14.84 -16.47 8.31
N MET A 126 14.17 -16.25 7.17
CA MET A 126 12.72 -16.44 7.04
C MET A 126 12.34 -17.90 6.78
N GLY A 127 11.10 -18.26 7.15
CA GLY A 127 10.54 -19.55 6.79
C GLY A 127 10.20 -19.67 5.28
N PRO A 128 9.94 -20.89 4.77
CA PRO A 128 9.74 -21.12 3.33
C PRO A 128 8.57 -20.35 2.72
N GLY A 129 7.48 -20.16 3.47
CA GLY A 129 6.30 -19.40 3.01
C GLY A 129 6.63 -17.91 2.76
N PRO A 130 7.10 -17.17 3.79
CA PRO A 130 7.58 -15.81 3.61
C PRO A 130 8.69 -15.66 2.56
N GLN A 131 9.64 -16.61 2.46
CA GLN A 131 10.64 -16.57 1.39
C GLN A 131 10.02 -16.64 -0.01
N ALA A 132 9.01 -17.50 -0.21
CA ALA A 132 8.29 -17.57 -1.48
C ALA A 132 7.53 -16.27 -1.79
N ASP A 133 6.93 -15.63 -0.78
CA ASP A 133 6.29 -14.31 -0.93
C ASP A 133 7.30 -13.24 -1.35
N ILE A 134 8.41 -13.09 -0.61
CA ILE A 134 9.44 -12.10 -0.90
C ILE A 134 10.07 -12.36 -2.28
N ALA A 135 10.40 -13.61 -2.61
CA ALA A 135 10.94 -13.95 -3.93
C ALA A 135 9.98 -13.56 -5.07
N HIS A 136 8.67 -13.74 -4.88
CA HIS A 136 7.67 -13.31 -5.85
C HIS A 136 7.67 -11.79 -6.07
N ARG A 137 7.89 -10.99 -5.02
CA ARG A 137 7.95 -9.52 -5.13
C ARG A 137 9.02 -9.01 -6.10
N PHE A 138 10.03 -9.85 -6.40
CA PHE A 138 11.15 -9.58 -7.31
C PHE A 138 11.20 -10.55 -8.51
N SER A 139 10.12 -11.32 -8.73
CA SER A 139 10.05 -12.32 -9.81
C SER A 139 9.69 -11.73 -11.17
N MET A 140 9.42 -10.42 -11.21
CA MET A 140 9.07 -9.67 -12.39
C MET A 140 9.72 -8.29 -12.30
N ASP A 141 9.92 -7.64 -13.44
CA ASP A 141 9.97 -6.18 -13.48
C ASP A 141 8.55 -5.68 -13.26
N TYR A 142 8.37 -4.84 -12.25
CA TYR A 142 7.10 -4.21 -11.96
C TYR A 142 7.10 -2.76 -12.42
N ARG A 143 5.97 -2.35 -13.00
CA ARG A 143 5.70 -0.94 -13.30
C ARG A 143 4.43 -0.52 -12.58
N GLU A 144 4.54 0.60 -11.88
CA GLU A 144 3.42 1.17 -11.13
C GLU A 144 2.43 1.89 -12.06
N LEU A 145 1.14 1.63 -11.86
CA LEU A 145 0.06 2.49 -12.33
C LEU A 145 -0.34 3.44 -11.18
N PRO A 146 -0.20 4.77 -11.34
CA PRO A 146 -0.44 5.73 -10.27
C PRO A 146 -1.79 5.51 -9.58
N GLY A 147 -1.77 5.41 -8.25
CA GLY A 147 -2.98 5.28 -7.44
C GLY A 147 -3.64 3.91 -7.42
N ILE A 148 -3.18 2.95 -8.23
CA ILE A 148 -3.78 1.61 -8.36
C ILE A 148 -2.89 0.53 -7.77
N GLY A 149 -1.67 0.37 -8.29
CA GLY A 149 -0.82 -0.77 -7.93
C GLY A 149 0.35 -0.98 -8.89
N SER A 150 1.24 -1.89 -8.51
CA SER A 150 2.36 -2.35 -9.34
C SER A 150 1.99 -3.59 -10.15
N PHE A 151 2.27 -3.58 -11.45
CA PHE A 151 1.95 -4.65 -12.38
C PHE A 151 3.23 -5.27 -12.93
N GLY A 152 3.35 -6.60 -12.85
CA GLY A 152 4.47 -7.33 -13.44
C GLY A 152 4.38 -7.29 -14.96
N ILE A 153 5.47 -6.88 -15.62
CA ILE A 153 5.51 -6.74 -17.09
C ILE A 153 6.40 -7.77 -17.77
N VAL A 154 7.53 -8.10 -17.16
CA VAL A 154 8.53 -9.02 -17.71
C VAL A 154 9.00 -9.96 -16.60
N PRO A 155 8.97 -11.29 -16.79
CA PRO A 155 9.53 -12.22 -15.82
C PRO A 155 11.01 -11.99 -15.59
N VAL A 156 11.43 -12.01 -14.33
CA VAL A 156 12.81 -11.86 -13.90
C VAL A 156 13.22 -13.12 -13.15
N ALA A 157 14.35 -13.70 -13.54
CA ALA A 157 14.90 -14.86 -12.87
C ALA A 157 15.26 -14.51 -11.41
N PRO A 158 15.01 -15.40 -10.45
CA PRO A 158 15.50 -15.22 -9.09
C PRO A 158 17.01 -15.02 -9.09
N ASP A 159 17.47 -14.01 -8.36
CA ASP A 159 18.88 -13.72 -8.16
C ASP A 159 19.23 -14.04 -6.73
N ALA A 160 19.88 -15.18 -6.51
CA ALA A 160 20.20 -15.66 -5.18
C ALA A 160 21.11 -14.71 -4.41
N ASP A 161 22.00 -13.99 -5.10
CA ASP A 161 22.93 -13.05 -4.49
C ASP A 161 22.20 -11.80 -3.99
N PHE A 162 21.33 -11.23 -4.83
CA PHE A 162 20.45 -10.13 -4.41
C PHE A 162 19.50 -10.56 -3.27
N LEU A 163 18.84 -11.71 -3.40
CA LEU A 163 17.94 -12.23 -2.37
C LEU A 163 18.68 -12.46 -1.04
N GLY A 164 19.95 -12.90 -1.07
CA GLY A 164 20.79 -13.04 0.12
C GLY A 164 21.08 -11.71 0.84
N ARG A 165 21.15 -10.60 0.10
CA ARG A 165 21.30 -9.24 0.65
C ARG A 165 19.99 -8.64 1.17
N LEU A 166 18.84 -9.11 0.71
CA LEU A 166 17.56 -8.53 1.11
C LEU A 166 17.34 -8.57 2.62
N ARG A 167 16.74 -7.48 3.10
CA ARG A 167 16.13 -7.37 4.42
C ARG A 167 14.65 -7.06 4.24
N HIS A 168 13.84 -7.59 5.14
CA HIS A 168 12.40 -7.31 5.19
C HIS A 168 12.03 -6.86 6.58
N GLY A 169 11.09 -5.93 6.65
CA GLY A 169 10.44 -5.58 7.90
C GLY A 169 9.20 -4.76 7.63
N SER A 170 8.78 -4.03 8.67
CA SER A 170 7.68 -3.09 8.60
C SER A 170 8.01 -1.86 7.74
N ASN A 171 6.97 -1.24 7.20
CA ASN A 171 7.04 0.06 6.52
C ASN A 171 6.95 1.26 7.49
N TRP A 172 6.97 1.01 8.79
CA TRP A 172 7.05 2.03 9.84
C TRP A 172 8.41 1.92 10.53
N TYR A 173 9.13 3.02 10.61
CA TYR A 173 10.48 3.07 11.16
C TYR A 173 10.76 4.40 11.83
N VAL A 174 11.74 4.37 12.73
CA VAL A 174 12.36 5.56 13.32
C VAL A 174 13.78 5.64 12.80
N LEU A 175 14.10 6.68 12.05
CA LEU A 175 15.40 6.86 11.40
C LEU A 175 16.17 7.97 12.09
N SER A 176 17.44 7.72 12.41
CA SER A 176 18.34 8.80 12.82
C SER A 176 18.55 9.77 11.65
N ARG A 177 18.89 11.02 11.97
CA ARG A 177 19.23 12.01 10.93
C ARG A 177 20.38 11.54 10.01
N GLN A 178 21.35 10.81 10.56
CA GLN A 178 22.45 10.23 9.78
C GLN A 178 21.94 9.17 8.80
N ALA A 179 21.05 8.27 9.22
CA ALA A 179 20.43 7.28 8.35
C ALA A 179 19.62 7.92 7.23
N CYS A 180 18.88 8.99 7.54
CA CYS A 180 18.18 9.80 6.53
C CYS A 180 19.15 10.37 5.47
N ALA A 181 20.28 10.96 5.89
CA ALA A 181 21.27 11.50 4.96
C ALA A 181 21.91 10.40 4.08
N TYR A 182 22.19 9.24 4.67
CA TYR A 182 22.66 8.07 3.92
C TYR A 182 21.63 7.60 2.89
N LEU A 183 20.37 7.41 3.32
CA LEU A 183 19.27 6.93 2.46
C LEU A 183 19.01 7.88 1.29
N ALA A 184 19.04 9.19 1.51
CA ALA A 184 18.91 10.18 0.45
C ALA A 184 19.92 9.93 -0.69
N CYS A 185 21.17 9.60 -0.35
CA CYS A 185 22.20 9.26 -1.33
C CYS A 185 22.04 7.83 -1.90
N ALA A 186 21.97 6.83 -1.02
CA ALA A 186 21.97 5.42 -1.38
C ALA A 186 20.76 5.04 -2.24
N ALA A 187 19.60 5.63 -1.99
CA ALA A 187 18.42 5.40 -2.80
C ALA A 187 18.62 5.85 -4.26
N ARG A 188 19.60 6.71 -4.57
CA ARG A 188 19.95 7.13 -5.95
C ARG A 188 21.12 6.35 -6.54
N THR A 189 22.10 5.97 -5.72
CA THR A 189 23.40 5.48 -6.19
C THR A 189 23.66 3.99 -5.93
N ALA A 190 22.94 3.36 -4.99
CA ALA A 190 23.16 1.96 -4.67
C ALA A 190 22.73 1.05 -5.83
N PRO A 191 23.52 0.02 -6.16
CA PRO A 191 23.19 -0.95 -7.22
C PRO A 191 21.80 -1.60 -7.02
N GLU A 192 21.44 -1.92 -5.78
CA GLU A 192 20.18 -2.56 -5.42
C GLU A 192 18.96 -1.67 -5.68
N ALA A 193 19.13 -0.34 -5.67
CA ALA A 193 18.02 0.60 -5.69
C ALA A 193 17.16 0.43 -6.94
N ALA A 194 17.77 0.23 -8.12
CA ALA A 194 17.03 0.06 -9.37
C ALA A 194 16.06 -1.13 -9.32
N ARG A 195 16.53 -2.27 -8.78
CA ARG A 195 15.71 -3.47 -8.62
C ARG A 195 14.60 -3.30 -7.59
N LEU A 196 14.89 -2.61 -6.50
CA LEU A 196 13.90 -2.30 -5.46
C LEU A 196 12.80 -1.36 -6.01
N ARG A 197 13.13 -0.39 -6.85
CA ARG A 197 12.13 0.47 -7.51
C ARG A 197 11.19 -0.30 -8.45
N ALA A 198 11.70 -1.35 -9.07
CA ALA A 198 10.98 -2.20 -10.02
C ALA A 198 10.32 -3.41 -9.34
N ALA A 199 10.09 -3.38 -8.02
CA ALA A 199 9.46 -4.45 -7.26
C ALA A 199 8.04 -4.08 -6.79
N VAL A 200 7.34 -5.04 -6.19
CA VAL A 200 6.08 -4.80 -5.46
C VAL A 200 6.32 -4.89 -3.95
N HIS A 201 5.69 -4.01 -3.17
CA HIS A 201 6.00 -3.76 -1.74
C HIS A 201 7.45 -3.35 -1.44
N PRO A 202 8.05 -2.40 -2.18
CA PRO A 202 9.40 -1.96 -1.87
C PRO A 202 9.50 -1.20 -0.54
N ASP A 203 8.39 -0.71 0.02
CA ASP A 203 8.32 -0.04 1.32
C ASP A 203 8.69 -0.96 2.51
N GLU A 204 8.57 -2.27 2.33
CA GLU A 204 8.89 -3.28 3.35
C GLU A 204 10.27 -3.92 3.15
N ASN A 205 11.06 -3.47 2.17
CA ASN A 205 12.35 -4.08 1.84
C ASN A 205 13.46 -3.07 1.46
N MET A 206 13.12 -1.94 0.85
CA MET A 206 14.10 -1.05 0.24
C MET A 206 14.98 -0.36 1.26
N LEU A 207 14.40 0.34 2.23
CA LEU A 207 15.19 1.07 3.22
C LEU A 207 15.98 0.12 4.10
N GLN A 208 15.37 -0.99 4.53
CA GLN A 208 16.02 -2.04 5.32
C GLN A 208 17.24 -2.60 4.60
N THR A 209 17.12 -2.90 3.30
CA THR A 209 18.21 -3.46 2.49
C THR A 209 19.32 -2.44 2.27
N LEU A 210 18.97 -1.18 1.95
CA LEU A 210 19.95 -0.12 1.75
C LEU A 210 20.71 0.20 3.05
N LEU A 211 20.02 0.25 4.18
CA LEU A 211 20.61 0.44 5.51
C LEU A 211 21.51 -0.74 5.86
N ALA A 212 21.07 -1.99 5.68
CA ALA A 212 21.96 -3.13 5.97
C ALA A 212 23.23 -3.17 5.10
N ALA A 213 23.20 -2.56 3.91
CA ALA A 213 24.36 -2.41 3.03
C ALA A 213 25.22 -1.16 3.33
N ASP A 214 24.91 -0.38 4.38
CA ASP A 214 25.51 0.93 4.60
C ASP A 214 26.98 0.86 5.03
N GLY A 215 27.42 -0.21 5.70
CA GLY A 215 28.80 -0.37 6.14
C GLY A 215 29.24 0.59 7.25
N GLY A 216 28.34 1.01 8.13
CA GLY A 216 28.52 1.99 9.21
C GLY A 216 28.22 3.45 8.82
N ARG A 217 27.93 3.74 7.55
CA ARG A 217 27.63 5.10 7.05
C ARG A 217 26.29 5.64 7.53
N ALA A 218 25.30 4.79 7.79
CA ALA A 218 23.98 5.21 8.27
C ALA A 218 23.90 5.42 9.79
N GLY A 219 24.99 5.17 10.52
CA GLY A 219 25.03 5.20 11.98
C GLY A 219 24.64 3.86 12.58
N ARG A 220 24.28 3.85 13.87
CA ARG A 220 23.86 2.63 14.56
C ARG A 220 22.42 2.29 14.18
N ILE A 221 22.17 1.03 13.87
CA ILE A 221 20.82 0.52 13.59
C ILE A 221 20.49 -0.57 14.59
N GLU A 222 19.35 -0.41 15.26
CA GLU A 222 18.75 -1.36 16.17
C GLU A 222 17.60 -2.09 15.46
N PRO A 223 17.71 -3.42 15.23
CA PRO A 223 16.63 -4.22 14.65
C PRO A 223 15.43 -4.32 15.60
N ARG A 224 14.50 -3.37 15.50
CA ARG A 224 13.36 -3.23 16.40
C ARG A 224 12.10 -2.78 15.67
N GLU A 225 11.00 -3.49 15.90
CA GLU A 225 9.66 -3.04 15.52
C GLU A 225 9.13 -2.04 16.55
N THR A 226 9.02 -0.77 16.15
CA THR A 226 8.52 0.30 17.03
C THR A 226 7.00 0.40 17.05
N THR A 227 6.31 -0.17 16.05
CA THR A 227 4.87 -0.02 15.85
C THR A 227 4.16 -1.34 16.07
N PHE A 228 3.30 -1.40 17.08
CA PHE A 228 2.41 -2.54 17.27
C PHE A 228 1.30 -2.53 16.23
N VAL A 229 1.09 -3.67 15.58
CA VAL A 229 -0.03 -3.89 14.65
C VAL A 229 -0.96 -4.94 15.24
N ALA A 230 -2.20 -4.54 15.51
CA ALA A 230 -3.23 -5.41 16.06
C ALA A 230 -3.84 -6.31 14.97
N TRP A 231 -3.05 -7.27 14.47
CA TRP A 231 -3.43 -8.22 13.41
C TRP A 231 -4.77 -8.91 13.69
N PRO A 232 -5.49 -9.43 12.67
CA PRO A 232 -6.85 -9.95 12.87
C PRO A 232 -6.94 -11.10 13.88
N HIS A 233 -5.88 -11.90 14.01
CA HIS A 233 -5.80 -12.98 15.00
C HIS A 233 -5.53 -12.49 16.43
N ILE A 234 -5.08 -11.24 16.60
CA ILE A 234 -4.84 -10.55 17.88
C ILE A 234 -6.11 -9.78 18.28
N SER A 235 -6.54 -8.85 17.45
CA SER A 235 -7.68 -7.95 17.73
C SER A 235 -9.04 -8.63 17.56
N GLY A 236 -9.10 -9.72 16.79
CA GLY A 236 -10.34 -10.33 16.34
C GLY A 236 -11.05 -9.56 15.22
N LYS A 237 -10.44 -8.48 14.70
CA LYS A 237 -11.05 -7.61 13.69
C LYS A 237 -10.36 -7.74 12.32
N PRO A 238 -11.11 -7.99 11.23
CA PRO A 238 -10.55 -8.10 9.89
C PRO A 238 -9.85 -6.82 9.39
N ASP A 239 -10.26 -5.65 9.89
CA ASP A 239 -9.74 -4.34 9.49
C ASP A 239 -8.48 -3.91 10.28
N MET A 240 -8.00 -4.78 11.17
CA MET A 240 -6.82 -4.58 12.02
C MET A 240 -6.92 -3.38 12.96
N THR A 241 -8.14 -2.92 13.26
CA THR A 241 -8.32 -1.85 14.25
C THR A 241 -8.08 -2.38 15.67
N PHE A 242 -7.33 -1.62 16.47
CA PHE A 242 -7.02 -2.04 17.84
C PHE A 242 -8.22 -1.85 18.79
N ARG A 243 -8.18 -2.57 19.92
CA ARG A 243 -9.03 -2.38 21.11
C ARG A 243 -8.22 -1.78 22.26
N ALA A 244 -8.86 -1.44 23.36
CA ALA A 244 -8.18 -0.89 24.53
C ALA A 244 -7.17 -1.87 25.15
N GLU A 245 -7.48 -3.17 25.15
CA GLU A 245 -6.58 -4.19 25.66
C GLU A 245 -5.33 -4.31 24.78
N ASP A 246 -5.50 -4.14 23.47
CA ASP A 246 -4.38 -4.14 22.51
C ASP A 246 -3.49 -2.91 22.72
N PHE A 247 -4.06 -1.73 23.00
CA PHE A 247 -3.30 -0.51 23.36
C PHE A 247 -2.50 -0.72 24.65
N SER A 248 -3.13 -1.28 25.68
CA SER A 248 -2.50 -1.55 26.97
C SER A 248 -1.38 -2.59 26.85
N ALA A 249 -1.63 -3.67 26.11
CA ALA A 249 -0.64 -4.71 25.84
C ALA A 249 0.54 -4.19 25.02
N ALA A 250 0.29 -3.37 24.00
CA ALA A 250 1.33 -2.77 23.17
C ALA A 250 2.23 -1.83 23.98
N ARG A 251 1.63 -1.01 24.87
CA ARG A 251 2.38 -0.14 25.78
C ARG A 251 3.28 -0.95 26.73
N ALA A 252 2.73 -2.02 27.33
CA ALA A 252 3.47 -2.92 28.21
C ALA A 252 4.57 -3.70 27.48
N GLY A 253 4.37 -3.99 26.19
CA GLY A 253 5.34 -4.65 25.30
C GLY A 253 6.43 -3.73 24.75
N ASP A 254 6.59 -2.53 25.30
CA ASP A 254 7.61 -1.54 24.92
C ASP A 254 7.55 -1.06 23.46
N HIS A 255 6.36 -1.08 22.84
CA HIS A 255 6.15 -0.40 21.56
C HIS A 255 6.00 1.11 21.76
N LEU A 256 6.38 1.89 20.75
CA LEU A 256 6.29 3.35 20.75
C LEU A 256 4.96 3.84 20.16
N PHE A 257 4.43 3.10 19.19
CA PHE A 257 3.20 3.42 18.48
C PHE A 257 2.31 2.19 18.32
N ILE A 258 1.03 2.40 18.09
CA ILE A 258 0.06 1.37 17.75
C ILE A 258 -0.79 1.78 16.54
N ARG A 259 -1.11 0.81 15.68
CA ARG A 259 -2.06 0.95 14.58
C ARG A 259 -2.86 -0.35 14.37
N LYS A 260 -4.07 -0.32 13.80
CA LYS A 260 -4.77 0.82 13.19
C LYS A 260 -5.78 1.44 14.16
N ARG A 261 -5.82 2.78 14.25
CA ARG A 261 -6.81 3.50 15.08
C ARG A 261 -8.25 3.16 14.64
N PRO A 262 -9.15 2.75 15.57
CA PRO A 262 -10.59 2.63 15.27
C PRO A 262 -11.21 4.00 14.98
N ALA A 263 -12.39 4.05 14.35
CA ALA A 263 -13.06 5.32 14.05
C ALA A 263 -13.38 6.12 15.33
N CYS A 264 -13.96 5.45 16.32
CA CYS A 264 -14.12 5.95 17.68
C CYS A 264 -13.10 5.25 18.59
N LEU A 265 -12.32 6.04 19.33
CA LEU A 265 -11.35 5.51 20.30
C LEU A 265 -12.08 4.93 21.52
N PRO A 266 -11.58 3.84 22.12
CA PRO A 266 -12.01 3.43 23.45
C PRO A 266 -11.82 4.59 24.45
N PRO A 267 -12.77 4.85 25.38
CA PRO A 267 -12.73 5.99 26.28
C PRO A 267 -11.40 6.16 27.03
N GLU A 268 -10.86 5.07 27.57
CA GLU A 268 -9.60 5.05 28.31
C GLU A 268 -8.40 5.43 27.44
N VAL A 269 -8.42 5.05 26.16
CA VAL A 269 -7.38 5.42 25.19
C VAL A 269 -7.55 6.89 24.81
N ALA A 270 -8.78 7.35 24.60
CA ALA A 270 -9.08 8.74 24.29
C ALA A 270 -8.61 9.67 25.42
N THR A 271 -8.94 9.37 26.68
CA THR A 271 -8.47 10.12 27.85
C THR A 271 -6.95 10.16 27.91
N THR A 272 -6.28 9.01 27.75
CA THR A 272 -4.81 8.96 27.76
C THR A 272 -4.17 9.85 26.68
N LEU A 273 -4.72 9.83 25.46
CA LEU A 273 -4.20 10.64 24.36
C LEU A 273 -4.52 12.14 24.54
N GLU A 274 -5.65 12.48 25.15
CA GLU A 274 -6.04 13.84 25.48
C GLU A 274 -5.12 14.45 26.55
N ASP A 275 -4.81 13.69 27.61
CA ASP A 275 -3.85 14.09 28.67
C ASP A 275 -2.45 14.41 28.11
N TRP A 276 -2.14 13.84 26.95
CA TRP A 276 -0.86 14.00 26.25
C TRP A 276 -0.86 15.08 25.17
N ALA A 277 -2.04 15.58 24.80
CA ALA A 277 -2.18 16.57 23.74
C ALA A 277 -1.55 17.90 24.17
N SER A 278 -0.87 18.59 23.25
CA SER A 278 -0.34 19.94 23.52
C SER A 278 -1.38 21.04 23.36
N LEU A 279 -2.58 20.69 22.89
CA LEU A 279 -3.70 21.59 22.69
C LEU A 279 -5.01 20.81 22.76
N SER A 280 -6.06 21.46 23.25
CA SER A 280 -7.44 20.99 23.23
C SER A 280 -8.05 21.07 21.82
N GLU A 281 -9.17 20.36 21.60
CA GLU A 281 -9.88 20.43 20.31
C GLU A 281 -10.42 21.83 20.04
N ALA A 282 -10.83 22.52 21.10
CA ALA A 282 -11.32 23.89 21.06
C ALA A 282 -10.22 24.86 20.60
N GLU A 283 -9.00 24.72 21.14
CA GLU A 283 -7.85 25.54 20.72
C GLU A 283 -7.45 25.24 19.28
N LEU A 284 -7.44 23.98 18.85
CA LEU A 284 -7.18 23.65 17.45
C LEU A 284 -8.24 24.25 16.53
N THR A 285 -9.51 24.10 16.90
CA THR A 285 -10.66 24.66 16.17
C THR A 285 -10.58 26.18 16.06
N ALA A 286 -10.16 26.87 17.11
CA ALA A 286 -9.98 28.32 17.07
C ALA A 286 -8.90 28.76 16.06
N ARG A 287 -7.90 27.91 15.79
CA ARG A 287 -6.79 28.21 14.86
C ARG A 287 -7.06 27.81 13.41
N ILE A 288 -7.64 26.63 13.18
CA ILE A 288 -7.81 26.06 11.83
C ILE A 288 -9.28 25.85 11.43
N GLY A 289 -10.22 26.30 12.24
CA GLY A 289 -11.64 26.11 12.06
C GLY A 289 -12.11 24.70 12.47
N SER A 290 -13.44 24.54 12.45
CA SER A 290 -14.11 23.28 12.78
C SER A 290 -13.68 22.15 11.85
N PRO A 291 -13.74 20.88 12.33
CA PRO A 291 -13.54 19.72 11.47
C PRO A 291 -14.41 19.82 10.22
N LEU A 292 -13.78 19.62 9.06
CA LEU A 292 -14.50 19.57 7.81
C LEU A 292 -15.04 18.17 7.64
N GLU A 293 -16.36 18.06 7.51
CA GLU A 293 -16.97 16.80 7.14
C GLU A 293 -16.53 16.43 5.73
N PRO A 294 -16.07 15.19 5.50
CA PRO A 294 -15.93 14.69 4.15
C PRO A 294 -17.29 14.82 3.48
N ALA A 295 -17.38 15.62 2.42
CA ALA A 295 -18.57 15.61 1.58
C ALA A 295 -18.83 14.15 1.15
N ALA A 296 -20.10 13.75 1.06
CA ALA A 296 -20.46 12.49 0.42
C ALA A 296 -19.72 12.43 -0.92
N GLU A 297 -19.06 11.32 -1.22
CA GLU A 297 -18.21 11.23 -2.42
C GLU A 297 -19.01 11.65 -3.68
N GLU A 298 -18.81 12.89 -4.14
CA GLU A 298 -19.55 13.52 -5.24
C GLU A 298 -19.25 12.82 -6.55
N ALA A 299 -20.24 12.50 -7.41
CA ALA A 299 -20.08 11.79 -8.71
C ALA A 299 -18.77 12.17 -9.44
N ASP A 300 -18.07 11.23 -10.08
CA ASP A 300 -16.95 11.55 -10.99
C ASP A 300 -17.50 11.60 -12.43
N PRO A 301 -18.12 12.73 -12.85
CA PRO A 301 -18.71 12.85 -14.18
C PRO A 301 -17.66 12.75 -15.28
N GLU A 302 -16.42 13.18 -15.01
CA GLU A 302 -15.34 13.14 -15.99
C GLU A 302 -14.92 11.70 -16.27
N GLY A 303 -14.57 10.94 -15.22
CA GLY A 303 -14.21 9.53 -15.35
C GLY A 303 -15.32 8.71 -16.00
N THR A 304 -16.57 8.98 -15.61
CA THR A 304 -17.78 8.37 -16.18
C THR A 304 -17.94 8.68 -17.67
N ALA A 305 -17.86 9.95 -18.06
CA ALA A 305 -18.01 10.38 -19.45
C ALA A 305 -16.89 9.81 -20.32
N LEU A 306 -15.65 9.81 -19.82
CA LEU A 306 -14.50 9.22 -20.50
C LEU A 306 -14.67 7.73 -20.72
N ALA A 307 -15.10 6.98 -19.69
CA ALA A 307 -15.37 5.55 -19.77
C ALA A 307 -16.44 5.24 -20.83
N ARG A 308 -17.56 5.97 -20.82
CA ARG A 308 -18.62 5.84 -21.84
C ARG A 308 -18.11 6.14 -23.25
N ARG A 309 -17.29 7.17 -23.41
CA ARG A 309 -16.70 7.56 -24.71
C ARG A 309 -15.76 6.48 -25.24
N VAL A 310 -14.90 5.92 -24.40
CA VAL A 310 -13.98 4.84 -24.79
C VAL A 310 -14.77 3.57 -25.13
N ALA A 311 -15.71 3.18 -24.26
CA ALA A 311 -16.56 2.01 -24.49
C ALA A 311 -17.33 2.09 -25.82
N SER A 312 -17.97 3.23 -26.11
CA SER A 312 -18.73 3.39 -27.35
C SER A 312 -17.86 3.31 -28.61
N GLN A 313 -16.64 3.84 -28.57
CA GLN A 313 -15.72 3.76 -29.71
C GLN A 313 -15.25 2.34 -29.97
N VAL A 314 -14.92 1.57 -28.92
CA VAL A 314 -14.51 0.16 -29.05
C VAL A 314 -15.68 -0.69 -29.55
N VAL A 315 -16.87 -0.55 -28.95
CA VAL A 315 -18.07 -1.32 -29.34
C VAL A 315 -18.48 -1.02 -30.78
N ARG A 316 -18.47 0.24 -31.20
CA ARG A 316 -18.84 0.63 -32.58
C ARG A 316 -17.92 -0.01 -33.63
N ARG A 317 -16.65 -0.25 -33.29
CA ARG A 317 -15.64 -0.81 -34.20
C ARG A 317 -15.55 -2.33 -34.14
N GLY A 318 -15.91 -2.93 -33.01
CA GLY A 318 -15.77 -4.36 -32.76
C GLY A 318 -17.09 -5.11 -32.91
N ARG A 319 -17.14 -6.07 -33.85
CA ARG A 319 -18.31 -6.93 -34.02
C ARG A 319 -18.55 -7.78 -32.77
N GLY A 320 -19.74 -7.66 -32.18
CA GLY A 320 -20.14 -8.46 -31.01
C GLY A 320 -19.40 -8.11 -29.71
N VAL A 321 -18.69 -6.97 -29.67
CA VAL A 321 -18.03 -6.50 -28.45
C VAL A 321 -19.07 -5.93 -27.50
N GLN A 322 -19.06 -6.42 -26.27
CA GLN A 322 -19.85 -5.91 -25.15
C GLN A 322 -18.92 -5.20 -24.18
N ALA A 323 -19.35 -4.05 -23.67
CA ALA A 323 -18.64 -3.27 -22.66
C ALA A 323 -19.46 -3.23 -21.38
N ASP A 324 -18.79 -3.42 -20.24
CA ASP A 324 -19.32 -3.18 -18.91
C ASP A 324 -18.49 -2.10 -18.20
N LEU A 325 -19.14 -1.34 -17.33
CA LEU A 325 -18.57 -0.23 -16.58
C LEU A 325 -18.71 -0.54 -15.08
N PRO A 326 -17.85 -1.40 -14.50
CA PRO A 326 -17.99 -1.89 -13.13
C PRO A 326 -18.11 -0.77 -12.09
N ASN A 327 -17.31 0.28 -12.25
CA ASN A 327 -17.32 1.46 -11.38
C ASN A 327 -18.68 2.17 -11.31
N LEU A 328 -19.42 2.19 -12.43
CA LEU A 328 -20.73 2.84 -12.51
C LEU A 328 -21.85 1.98 -11.94
N ARG A 329 -21.73 0.65 -12.04
CA ARG A 329 -22.74 -0.28 -11.51
C ARG A 329 -22.74 -0.34 -9.99
N PHE A 330 -21.59 -0.11 -9.36
CA PHE A 330 -21.42 -0.29 -7.91
C PHE A 330 -21.04 0.99 -7.16
N GLY A 331 -21.00 2.15 -7.84
CA GLY A 331 -20.54 3.41 -7.23
C GLY A 331 -19.08 3.39 -6.79
N LEU A 332 -18.29 2.44 -7.29
CA LEU A 332 -16.88 2.26 -6.92
C LEU A 332 -16.00 3.25 -7.68
N ARG A 333 -15.19 4.03 -6.94
CA ARG A 333 -14.30 5.09 -7.49
C ARG A 333 -12.82 4.78 -7.41
N ASN A 334 -12.49 3.60 -6.93
CA ASN A 334 -11.12 3.13 -6.87
C ASN A 334 -11.05 1.80 -7.62
N PRO A 335 -10.68 1.81 -8.91
CA PRO A 335 -10.18 2.96 -9.70
C PRO A 335 -11.25 3.98 -10.12
N ARG A 336 -10.89 5.23 -10.51
CA ARG A 336 -11.85 6.21 -11.10
C ARG A 336 -12.38 5.77 -12.46
N PHE A 337 -11.54 5.13 -13.25
CA PHE A 337 -11.88 4.57 -14.56
C PHE A 337 -11.70 3.05 -14.56
N SER A 338 -12.74 2.32 -14.94
CA SER A 338 -12.71 0.87 -15.13
C SER A 338 -13.64 0.48 -16.26
N LEU A 339 -13.10 -0.28 -17.21
CA LEU A 339 -13.86 -0.91 -18.27
C LEU A 339 -13.58 -2.40 -18.29
N ARG A 340 -14.60 -3.15 -18.69
CA ARG A 340 -14.51 -4.57 -18.99
C ARG A 340 -15.07 -4.80 -20.38
N PHE A 341 -14.35 -5.55 -21.22
CA PHE A 341 -14.86 -5.97 -22.53
C PHE A 341 -14.95 -7.49 -22.64
N ARG A 342 -15.96 -7.95 -23.37
CA ARG A 342 -16.18 -9.35 -23.76
C ARG A 342 -16.67 -9.46 -25.20
N THR A 343 -16.44 -10.63 -25.79
CA THR A 343 -17.04 -11.07 -27.06
C THR A 343 -17.39 -12.55 -26.93
N ALA A 344 -18.23 -13.08 -27.83
CA ALA A 344 -18.54 -14.52 -27.85
C ALA A 344 -17.33 -15.42 -28.15
N ARG A 345 -16.20 -14.85 -28.58
CA ARG A 345 -14.96 -15.58 -28.89
C ARG A 345 -13.93 -15.51 -27.75
N ILE A 346 -14.09 -14.60 -26.80
CA ILE A 346 -13.24 -14.57 -25.61
C ILE A 346 -13.68 -15.73 -24.70
N PRO A 347 -12.76 -16.60 -24.24
CA PRO A 347 -13.11 -17.71 -23.37
C PRO A 347 -13.86 -17.27 -22.11
N ASP A 348 -14.81 -18.08 -21.68
CA ASP A 348 -15.38 -17.95 -20.36
C ASP A 348 -14.26 -18.06 -19.32
N GLY A 349 -14.24 -17.11 -18.39
CA GLY A 349 -13.16 -17.02 -17.42
C GLY A 349 -12.08 -15.97 -17.73
N ILE A 350 -12.13 -15.28 -18.88
CA ILE A 350 -11.20 -14.20 -19.23
C ILE A 350 -11.95 -12.88 -19.41
N ASP A 351 -11.34 -11.80 -18.94
CA ASP A 351 -11.80 -10.43 -19.16
C ASP A 351 -10.70 -9.56 -19.75
N VAL A 352 -11.04 -8.69 -20.70
CA VAL A 352 -10.19 -7.53 -21.04
C VAL A 352 -10.57 -6.40 -20.10
N ARG A 353 -9.66 -6.01 -19.20
CA ARG A 353 -9.89 -4.97 -18.18
C ARG A 353 -9.05 -3.74 -18.47
N ILE A 354 -9.60 -2.56 -18.23
CA ILE A 354 -8.87 -1.30 -18.35
C ILE A 354 -9.02 -0.53 -17.05
N LEU A 355 -7.92 -0.01 -16.50
CA LEU A 355 -7.90 0.72 -15.22
C LEU A 355 -7.20 2.05 -15.38
N SER A 356 -7.65 3.06 -14.64
CA SER A 356 -6.95 4.34 -14.46
C SER A 356 -7.47 5.03 -13.19
N GLN A 357 -6.56 5.61 -12.40
CA GLN A 357 -6.95 6.46 -11.27
C GLN A 357 -6.97 7.94 -11.61
N ASP A 358 -5.99 8.44 -12.35
CA ASP A 358 -5.78 9.87 -12.58
C ASP A 358 -6.32 10.35 -13.94
N LEU A 359 -7.02 9.47 -14.67
CA LEU A 359 -7.57 9.69 -16.01
C LEU A 359 -6.54 10.09 -17.08
N ARG A 360 -5.25 9.93 -16.74
CA ARG A 360 -4.10 10.22 -17.59
C ARG A 360 -3.31 8.95 -17.89
N HIS A 361 -3.09 8.09 -16.91
CA HIS A 361 -2.35 6.84 -17.07
C HIS A 361 -3.30 5.66 -17.00
N PHE A 362 -3.27 4.83 -18.04
CA PHE A 362 -4.14 3.69 -18.22
C PHE A 362 -3.33 2.40 -18.29
N ARG A 363 -3.96 1.30 -17.87
CA ARG A 363 -3.45 -0.05 -18.07
C ARG A 363 -4.55 -0.93 -18.63
N VAL A 364 -4.27 -1.60 -19.75
CA VAL A 364 -5.10 -2.66 -20.33
C VAL A 364 -4.54 -4.01 -19.91
N LEU A 365 -5.41 -4.93 -19.47
CA LEU A 365 -5.07 -6.20 -18.85
C LEU A 365 -5.90 -7.32 -19.49
N LEU A 366 -5.31 -8.52 -19.60
CA LEU A 366 -6.07 -9.77 -19.76
C LEU A 366 -6.14 -10.46 -18.40
N LEU A 367 -7.32 -10.59 -17.84
CA LEU A 367 -7.50 -11.05 -16.46
C LEU A 367 -8.26 -12.36 -16.39
N VAL A 368 -7.74 -13.31 -15.64
CA VAL A 368 -8.45 -14.53 -15.27
C VAL A 368 -9.50 -14.19 -14.21
N THR A 369 -10.75 -14.61 -14.43
CA THR A 369 -11.86 -14.24 -13.54
C THR A 369 -12.05 -15.17 -12.36
N GLU A 370 -11.49 -16.38 -12.42
CA GLU A 370 -11.49 -17.32 -11.31
C GLU A 370 -10.67 -16.77 -10.14
N ARG A 371 -11.15 -16.98 -8.91
CA ARG A 371 -10.36 -16.70 -7.71
C ARG A 371 -9.29 -17.79 -7.58
N PRO A 372 -7.99 -17.48 -7.71
CA PRO A 372 -6.98 -18.51 -7.62
C PRO A 372 -6.78 -18.96 -6.17
N GLU A 373 -6.24 -20.17 -6.01
CA GLU A 373 -5.51 -20.48 -4.77
C GLU A 373 -4.40 -19.45 -4.60
N VAL A 374 -4.23 -18.91 -3.40
CA VAL A 374 -3.15 -17.94 -3.13
C VAL A 374 -1.82 -18.70 -3.12
N ASP A 375 -1.21 -18.79 -4.29
CA ASP A 375 0.14 -19.30 -4.51
C ASP A 375 0.96 -18.27 -5.29
N PHE A 376 2.20 -18.06 -4.82
CA PHE A 376 3.14 -17.12 -5.44
C PHE A 376 3.92 -17.76 -6.61
N ALA A 377 3.57 -18.99 -7.01
CA ALA A 377 4.29 -19.68 -8.05
C ALA A 377 4.02 -19.05 -9.43
N PRO A 378 5.04 -18.96 -10.30
CA PRO A 378 4.83 -18.63 -11.70
C PRO A 378 3.88 -19.66 -12.33
N ARG A 379 2.85 -19.18 -13.01
CA ARG A 379 1.92 -20.02 -13.78
C ARG A 379 2.04 -19.69 -15.27
N GLN A 380 1.76 -20.69 -16.09
CA GLN A 380 1.57 -20.55 -17.52
C GLN A 380 0.11 -20.87 -17.82
N LEU A 381 -0.64 -19.90 -18.34
CA LEU A 381 -2.04 -20.08 -18.74
C LEU A 381 -2.12 -19.77 -20.23
N TYR A 382 -2.68 -20.70 -21.00
CA TYR A 382 -2.76 -20.58 -22.47
C TYR A 382 -1.41 -20.29 -23.13
N GLY A 383 -0.35 -20.96 -22.64
CA GLY A 383 1.02 -20.77 -23.14
C GLY A 383 1.66 -19.42 -22.81
N ARG A 384 1.06 -18.62 -21.90
CA ARG A 384 1.51 -17.28 -21.54
C ARG A 384 1.77 -17.16 -20.03
N PRO A 385 2.77 -16.36 -19.60
CA PRO A 385 3.00 -16.11 -18.19
C PRO A 385 1.77 -15.48 -17.55
N ALA A 386 1.41 -15.98 -16.36
CA ALA A 386 0.24 -15.54 -15.62
C ALA A 386 0.56 -15.21 -14.16
N PRO A 387 1.27 -14.09 -13.87
CA PRO A 387 1.60 -13.70 -12.52
C PRO A 387 0.36 -13.40 -11.68
N LEU A 388 0.48 -13.62 -10.37
CA LEU A 388 -0.48 -13.17 -9.39
C LEU A 388 -0.40 -11.65 -9.24
N LEU A 389 -1.53 -10.96 -9.30
CA LEU A 389 -1.62 -9.53 -9.01
C LEU A 389 -1.62 -9.31 -7.50
N ARG A 390 -0.79 -8.37 -7.05
CA ARG A 390 -0.80 -7.84 -5.68
C ARG A 390 -1.21 -6.38 -5.73
N ILE A 391 -2.51 -6.16 -5.93
CA ILE A 391 -3.10 -4.81 -6.01
C ILE A 391 -4.37 -4.76 -5.17
N ARG A 392 -4.60 -3.64 -4.47
CA ARG A 392 -5.78 -3.47 -3.63
C ARG A 392 -6.96 -2.90 -4.42
N VAL A 393 -7.40 -3.66 -5.42
CA VAL A 393 -8.66 -3.41 -6.14
C VAL A 393 -9.56 -4.61 -5.87
N PRO A 394 -10.67 -4.48 -5.11
CA PRO A 394 -11.43 -5.63 -4.59
C PRO A 394 -11.83 -6.70 -5.63
N GLU A 395 -12.10 -6.28 -6.87
CA GLU A 395 -12.44 -7.20 -7.97
C GLU A 395 -11.24 -7.91 -8.60
N LEU A 396 -10.02 -7.42 -8.38
CA LEU A 396 -8.80 -7.87 -9.05
C LEU A 396 -7.75 -8.40 -8.09
N ASP A 397 -7.93 -8.18 -6.79
CA ASP A 397 -6.99 -8.59 -5.75
C ASP A 397 -6.75 -10.09 -5.81
N PHE A 398 -5.46 -10.46 -5.80
CA PHE A 398 -4.96 -11.81 -6.01
C PHE A 398 -5.47 -12.52 -7.27
N ARG A 399 -5.97 -11.83 -8.30
CA ARG A 399 -6.25 -12.49 -9.60
C ARG A 399 -4.97 -12.64 -10.42
N ARG A 400 -5.02 -13.47 -11.47
CA ARG A 400 -3.91 -13.62 -12.40
C ARG A 400 -4.12 -12.80 -13.66
N GLU A 401 -3.10 -12.04 -14.03
CA GLU A 401 -3.03 -11.36 -15.33
C GLU A 401 -2.33 -12.28 -16.32
N ILE A 402 -2.91 -12.52 -17.50
CA ILE A 402 -2.24 -13.19 -18.61
C ILE A 402 -1.43 -12.13 -19.37
N LEU A 403 -0.11 -12.28 -19.42
CA LEU A 403 0.73 -11.28 -20.08
C LEU A 403 0.64 -11.32 -21.61
N VAL A 404 0.78 -10.14 -22.20
CA VAL A 404 0.80 -9.91 -23.65
C VAL A 404 2.20 -9.40 -24.04
N PRO A 405 3.22 -10.28 -24.07
CA PRO A 405 4.61 -9.86 -24.31
C PRO A 405 4.83 -9.24 -25.69
N GLU A 406 3.94 -9.50 -26.66
CA GLU A 406 4.00 -8.86 -27.97
C GLU A 406 3.63 -7.36 -27.96
N ASP A 407 3.04 -6.85 -26.87
CA ASP A 407 2.86 -5.41 -26.66
C ASP A 407 4.07 -4.85 -25.88
N PRO A 408 4.94 -4.02 -26.51
CA PRO A 408 6.12 -3.45 -25.85
C PRO A 408 5.78 -2.43 -24.76
N THR A 409 4.55 -1.91 -24.74
CA THR A 409 4.06 -1.06 -23.66
C THR A 409 3.46 -1.88 -22.51
N HIS A 410 3.29 -3.18 -22.74
CA HIS A 410 2.58 -4.12 -21.88
C HIS A 410 1.16 -3.64 -21.54
N GLY A 411 0.51 -2.84 -22.39
CA GLY A 411 -0.83 -2.30 -22.14
C GLY A 411 -0.84 -1.02 -21.30
N PHE A 412 0.33 -0.46 -20.94
CA PHE A 412 0.38 0.90 -20.39
C PHE A 412 0.17 1.93 -21.49
N TRP A 413 -0.69 2.91 -21.21
CA TRP A 413 -0.92 4.01 -22.13
C TRP A 413 -1.11 5.33 -21.39
N THR A 414 -0.49 6.38 -21.89
CA THR A 414 -0.62 7.74 -21.34
C THR A 414 -1.46 8.58 -22.28
N ARG A 415 -2.48 9.23 -21.72
CA ARG A 415 -3.38 10.11 -22.45
C ARG A 415 -2.63 11.37 -22.92
N PRO A 416 -2.70 11.72 -24.20
CA PRO A 416 -2.13 12.97 -24.73
C PRO A 416 -2.85 14.20 -24.16
N ALA A 417 -2.16 15.34 -24.19
CA ALA A 417 -2.68 16.60 -23.66
C ALA A 417 -3.91 17.12 -24.42
N ASP A 418 -4.09 16.74 -25.69
CA ASP A 418 -5.28 17.04 -26.49
C ASP A 418 -6.54 16.25 -26.03
N GLY A 419 -6.38 15.37 -25.04
CA GLY A 419 -7.45 14.58 -24.47
C GLY A 419 -7.95 13.44 -25.37
N GLY A 420 -7.30 13.18 -26.51
CA GLY A 420 -7.64 12.10 -27.43
C GLY A 420 -7.54 10.71 -26.81
N VAL A 421 -8.39 9.78 -27.23
CA VAL A 421 -8.42 8.38 -26.74
C VAL A 421 -8.22 7.33 -27.83
N PHE A 422 -7.99 7.76 -29.06
CA PHE A 422 -7.84 6.84 -30.18
C PHE A 422 -6.70 5.83 -29.97
N GLY A 423 -5.59 6.27 -29.38
CA GLY A 423 -4.49 5.38 -29.00
C GLY A 423 -4.93 4.29 -28.03
N LEU A 424 -5.62 4.66 -26.93
CA LEU A 424 -6.16 3.72 -25.96
C LEU A 424 -7.13 2.72 -26.60
N VAL A 425 -8.04 3.19 -27.46
CA VAL A 425 -8.99 2.34 -28.20
C VAL A 425 -8.24 1.27 -29.02
N ARG A 426 -7.15 1.63 -29.71
CA ARG A 426 -6.36 0.67 -30.48
C ARG A 426 -5.68 -0.38 -29.60
N VAL A 427 -5.18 0.00 -28.43
CA VAL A 427 -4.61 -0.94 -27.45
C VAL A 427 -5.68 -1.92 -26.97
N ILE A 428 -6.87 -1.42 -26.61
CA ILE A 428 -8.00 -2.27 -26.18
C ILE A 428 -8.39 -3.26 -27.28
N GLU A 429 -8.55 -2.78 -28.52
CA GLU A 429 -8.88 -3.64 -29.66
C GLU A 429 -7.80 -4.72 -29.90
N ALA A 430 -6.52 -4.38 -29.69
CA ALA A 430 -5.43 -5.35 -29.78
C ALA A 430 -5.54 -6.44 -28.70
N TYR A 431 -5.82 -6.05 -27.45
CA TYR A 431 -6.01 -6.98 -26.34
C TYR A 431 -7.25 -7.86 -26.52
N ILE A 432 -8.35 -7.32 -27.05
CA ILE A 432 -9.52 -8.12 -27.43
C ILE A 432 -9.13 -9.19 -28.45
N ARG A 433 -8.39 -8.83 -29.52
CA ARG A 433 -7.92 -9.80 -30.51
C ARG A 433 -6.99 -10.86 -29.92
N VAL A 434 -6.12 -10.50 -28.98
CA VAL A 434 -5.27 -11.46 -28.26
C VAL A 434 -6.14 -12.42 -27.43
N ALA A 435 -7.10 -11.89 -26.66
CA ALA A 435 -8.00 -12.69 -25.84
C ALA A 435 -8.85 -13.67 -26.66
N GLU A 436 -9.31 -13.27 -27.85
CA GLU A 436 -10.04 -14.16 -28.77
C GLU A 436 -9.15 -15.27 -29.32
N ARG A 437 -7.88 -15.00 -29.67
CA ARG A 437 -6.94 -16.03 -30.14
C ARG A 437 -6.52 -17.01 -29.05
N ILE A 438 -6.48 -16.58 -27.80
CA ILE A 438 -6.16 -17.45 -26.66
C ILE A 438 -7.17 -18.60 -26.55
N ALA A 439 -8.42 -18.42 -27.01
CA ALA A 439 -9.42 -19.48 -27.10
C ALA A 439 -9.02 -20.65 -28.01
N GLU A 440 -8.15 -20.40 -28.99
CA GLU A 440 -7.69 -21.39 -29.97
C GLU A 440 -6.53 -22.24 -29.41
N THR A 441 -5.98 -21.84 -28.25
CA THR A 441 -4.94 -22.60 -27.53
C THR A 441 -5.60 -23.47 -26.46
N PRO A 442 -5.24 -24.76 -26.32
CA PRO A 442 -5.84 -25.62 -25.29
C PRO A 442 -5.71 -24.98 -23.90
N ALA A 443 -6.82 -24.93 -23.17
CA ALA A 443 -6.79 -24.54 -21.76
C ALA A 443 -5.85 -25.49 -21.00
N PRO A 444 -5.04 -25.00 -20.05
CA PRO A 444 -4.20 -25.89 -19.25
C PRO A 444 -5.09 -26.89 -18.50
N GLU A 445 -4.67 -28.17 -18.47
CA GLU A 445 -5.31 -29.16 -17.60
C GLU A 445 -5.32 -28.62 -16.17
N THR A 446 -6.51 -28.56 -15.57
CA THR A 446 -6.68 -28.23 -14.17
C THR A 446 -6.11 -29.37 -13.32
N VAL A 447 -4.79 -29.36 -13.11
CA VAL A 447 -4.18 -30.22 -12.10
C VAL A 447 -4.53 -29.63 -10.73
N ARG A 448 -5.74 -29.95 -10.24
CA ARG A 448 -6.02 -29.96 -8.80
C ARG A 448 -5.14 -31.06 -8.21
N GLY A 449 -3.90 -30.72 -7.87
CA GLY A 449 -2.99 -31.67 -7.26
C GLY A 449 -3.60 -32.20 -5.98
N LEU A 450 -3.66 -33.53 -5.79
CA LEU A 450 -4.11 -34.20 -4.56
C LEU A 450 -3.48 -33.62 -3.28
N ASN A 451 -2.31 -32.97 -3.40
CA ASN A 451 -1.64 -32.26 -2.33
C ASN A 451 -2.35 -30.98 -1.87
N SER A 452 -3.04 -30.23 -2.74
CA SER A 452 -3.82 -29.04 -2.35
C SER A 452 -5.06 -29.45 -1.56
N THR A 453 -5.76 -30.49 -1.99
CA THR A 453 -6.90 -31.07 -1.26
C THR A 453 -6.48 -31.61 0.11
N ARG A 454 -5.33 -32.30 0.20
CA ARG A 454 -4.79 -32.78 1.48
C ARG A 454 -4.38 -31.64 2.41
N ARG A 455 -3.78 -30.56 1.88
CA ARG A 455 -3.41 -29.36 2.68
C ARG A 455 -4.64 -28.60 3.17
N GLU A 456 -5.69 -28.52 2.35
CA GLU A 456 -6.96 -27.88 2.72
C GLU A 456 -7.71 -28.70 3.79
N ILE A 457 -7.75 -30.03 3.65
CA ILE A 457 -8.30 -30.93 4.68
C ILE A 457 -7.51 -30.81 5.98
N ALA A 458 -6.17 -30.74 5.92
CA ALA A 458 -5.34 -30.57 7.11
C ALA A 458 -5.52 -29.18 7.77
N ALA A 459 -5.71 -28.12 6.98
CA ALA A 459 -5.99 -26.78 7.50
C ALA A 459 -7.38 -26.69 8.14
N ARG A 460 -8.40 -27.29 7.52
CA ARG A 460 -9.76 -27.40 8.08
C ARG A 460 -9.78 -28.26 9.35
N ALA A 461 -9.05 -29.37 9.37
CA ALA A 461 -8.91 -30.22 10.55
C ALA A 461 -8.22 -29.49 11.72
N ARG A 462 -7.17 -28.70 11.46
CA ARG A 462 -6.51 -27.85 12.47
C ARG A 462 -7.44 -26.77 13.02
N SER A 463 -8.22 -26.13 12.15
CA SER A 463 -9.21 -25.11 12.53
C SER A 463 -10.36 -25.70 13.37
N LEU A 464 -10.82 -26.91 13.00
CA LEU A 464 -11.86 -27.61 13.74
C LEU A 464 -11.36 -28.12 15.11
N ALA A 465 -10.16 -28.70 15.16
CA ALA A 465 -9.53 -29.13 16.41
C ALA A 465 -9.26 -27.97 17.38
N TRP A 466 -8.90 -26.79 16.84
CA TRP A 466 -8.77 -25.56 17.62
C TRP A 466 -10.12 -25.07 18.16
N SER A 467 -11.16 -25.10 17.33
CA SER A 467 -12.53 -24.70 17.72
C SER A 467 -13.12 -25.63 18.79
N VAL A 468 -12.88 -26.94 18.69
CA VAL A 468 -13.31 -27.94 19.69
C VAL A 468 -12.54 -27.77 21.01
N ARG A 469 -11.22 -27.51 20.97
CA ARG A 469 -10.42 -27.20 22.19
C ARG A 469 -10.86 -25.91 22.88
N ARG A 470 -11.44 -24.96 22.15
CA ARG A 470 -11.96 -23.71 22.71
C ARG A 470 -13.33 -23.89 23.39
N LEU A 471 -14.18 -24.77 22.84
CA LEU A 471 -15.48 -25.11 23.42
C LEU A 471 -15.36 -25.98 24.69
N LEU A 472 -14.27 -26.74 24.83
CA LEU A 472 -14.04 -27.64 25.96
C LEU A 472 -13.19 -27.04 27.09
N LYS A 473 -12.81 -25.75 27.04
CA LYS A 473 -12.15 -25.10 28.18
C LYS A 473 -13.19 -24.81 29.28
N PRO A 474 -13.08 -25.43 30.47
CA PRO A 474 -13.97 -25.10 31.58
C PRO A 474 -13.78 -23.64 31.97
N LYS A 475 -14.87 -22.88 32.03
CA LYS A 475 -14.88 -21.52 32.59
C LYS A 475 -14.40 -21.62 34.04
N ARG A 476 -13.28 -20.98 34.37
CA ARG A 476 -12.88 -20.82 35.78
C ARG A 476 -13.90 -19.92 36.47
N PRO A 477 -14.40 -20.30 37.67
CA PRO A 477 -15.30 -19.45 38.44
C PRO A 477 -14.59 -18.18 38.91
N ALA A 478 -15.40 -17.14 39.12
CA ALA A 478 -15.08 -15.71 39.19
C ALA A 478 -14.00 -15.33 40.21
#